data_AF-A0A1K2HGC2-F1
#
_entry.id   AF-A0A1K2HGC2-F1
#
_cell.length_a   1.000
_cell.length_b   1.000
_cell.length_c   1.000
_cell.angle_alpha   90.00
_cell.angle_beta   90.00
_cell.angle_gamma   90.00
#
_symmetry.space_group_name_H-M   'P 1'
#
loop_
_entity.id
_entity.type
_entity.pdbx_description
1 polymer ?
#
loop_
_entity_poly.entity_id
_entity_poly.type
_entity_poly.pdbx_seq_one_letter_code
_entity_poly.pdbx_strand_id
1 'polypeptide(L)'
;MLTFDYSLYIQEYWFYDIISAMRLDKYLKVSRIIKRRTVAKEVADKGRIKLNGILAKSSSDVKYQDVLTITFGNKILEVRVLDIKDSTKKEDADKMYEVLSETRVNP
;
A
#
# COMPACT_ATOMS: atom_id res chain seq x y z
N MET A 1 -23.06 22.90 27.35
CA MET A 1 -22.95 22.84 25.88
C MET A 1 -21.45 22.78 25.58
N LEU A 2 -20.92 21.59 25.31
CA LEU A 2 -19.48 21.39 25.10
C LEU A 2 -19.12 21.91 23.72
N THR A 3 -18.31 22.97 23.65
CA THR A 3 -17.69 23.44 22.41
C THR A 3 -16.64 22.43 22.00
N PHE A 4 -17.00 21.47 21.16
CA PHE A 4 -16.05 20.56 20.52
C PHE A 4 -15.10 21.40 19.66
N ASP A 5 -13.81 21.39 20.00
CA ASP A 5 -12.77 22.12 19.29
C ASP A 5 -12.53 21.44 17.92
N TYR A 6 -13.21 21.95 16.89
CA TYR A 6 -13.05 21.49 15.51
C TYR A 6 -11.63 21.76 14.96
N SER A 7 -10.89 22.71 15.53
CA SER A 7 -9.53 23.04 15.09
C SER A 7 -8.54 21.94 15.48
N LEU A 8 -8.70 21.35 16.66
CA LEU A 8 -7.94 20.18 17.12
C LEU A 8 -8.21 18.94 16.25
N TYR A 9 -9.47 18.71 15.85
CA TYR A 9 -9.85 17.58 14.99
C TYR A 9 -9.25 17.71 13.59
N ILE A 10 -9.21 18.93 13.02
CA ILE A 10 -8.57 19.19 11.73
C ILE A 10 -7.05 19.01 11.83
N GLN A 11 -6.40 19.48 12.89
CA GLN A 11 -4.95 19.26 13.10
C GLN A 11 -4.61 17.77 13.26
N GLU A 12 -5.34 17.02 14.10
CA GLU A 12 -5.12 15.57 14.26
C GLU A 12 -5.33 14.82 12.93
N TYR A 13 -6.45 15.04 12.24
CA TYR A 13 -6.72 14.34 10.96
C TYR A 13 -5.73 14.71 9.86
N TRP A 14 -5.34 15.99 9.76
CA TRP A 14 -4.38 16.43 8.75
C TRP A 14 -2.97 15.93 9.07
N PHE A 15 -2.62 15.79 10.36
CA PHE A 15 -1.39 15.16 10.81
C PHE A 15 -1.37 13.65 10.50
N TYR A 16 -2.49 12.94 10.66
CA TYR A 16 -2.62 11.54 10.25
C TYR A 16 -2.49 11.35 8.73
N ASP A 17 -3.06 12.24 7.92
CA ASP A 17 -2.94 12.19 6.44
C ASP A 17 -1.49 12.42 5.97
N ILE A 18 -0.73 13.27 6.70
CA ILE A 18 0.68 13.55 6.42
C ILE A 18 1.60 12.39 6.87
N ILE A 19 1.24 11.66 7.93
CA ILE A 19 2.09 10.60 8.53
C ILE A 19 1.79 9.20 7.96
N SER A 20 0.62 8.97 7.38
CA SER A 20 0.25 7.68 6.78
C SER A 20 0.78 7.46 5.35
N ALA A 21 1.52 8.41 4.77
CA ALA A 21 2.21 8.19 3.50
C ALA A 21 3.41 7.25 3.71
N MET A 22 3.31 6.00 3.21
CA MET A 22 4.39 5.03 3.29
C MET A 22 4.91 4.70 1.90
N ARG A 23 6.24 4.72 1.73
CA ARG A 23 6.87 4.27 0.48
C ARG A 23 6.41 2.87 0.09
N LEU A 24 6.17 2.69 -1.21
CA LEU A 24 5.74 1.42 -1.82
C LEU A 24 6.66 0.26 -1.43
N ASP A 25 7.98 0.45 -1.44
CA ASP A 25 8.95 -0.58 -1.06
C ASP A 25 8.80 -1.06 0.41
N LYS A 26 8.44 -0.13 1.30
CA LYS A 26 8.22 -0.41 2.73
C LYS A 26 6.87 -1.09 2.91
N TYR A 27 5.84 -0.59 2.24
CA TYR A 27 4.50 -1.16 2.29
C TYR A 27 4.49 -2.62 1.84
N LEU A 28 5.12 -2.95 0.70
CA LEU A 28 5.19 -4.31 0.17
C LEU A 28 5.91 -5.30 1.12
N LYS A 29 6.88 -4.80 1.90
CA LYS A 29 7.58 -5.59 2.93
C LYS A 29 6.71 -5.81 4.16
N VAL A 30 6.00 -4.79 4.62
CA VAL A 30 5.19 -4.85 5.86
C VAL A 30 3.93 -5.68 5.64
N SER A 31 3.24 -5.47 4.51
CA SER A 31 2.08 -6.28 4.07
C SER A 31 2.45 -7.72 3.70
N ARG A 32 3.76 -8.04 3.61
CA ARG A 32 4.31 -9.35 3.24
C ARG A 32 3.93 -9.84 1.83
N ILE A 33 3.38 -8.97 0.99
CA ILE A 33 3.13 -9.26 -0.43
C ILE A 33 4.46 -9.59 -1.14
N ILE A 34 5.54 -8.87 -0.81
CA ILE A 34 6.89 -9.18 -1.28
C ILE A 34 7.84 -9.30 -0.07
N LYS A 35 8.29 -10.53 0.21
CA LYS A 35 9.14 -10.83 1.38
C LYS A 35 10.54 -10.18 1.35
N ARG A 36 11.04 -9.75 0.18
CA ARG A 36 12.39 -9.19 0.01
C ARG A 36 12.33 -7.79 -0.62
N ARG A 37 12.98 -6.80 0.02
CA ARG A 37 13.05 -5.41 -0.48
C ARG A 37 13.68 -5.29 -1.88
N THR A 38 14.68 -6.12 -2.18
CA THR A 38 15.34 -6.12 -3.49
C THR A 38 14.37 -6.49 -4.61
N VAL A 39 13.55 -7.52 -4.40
CA VAL A 39 12.55 -7.95 -5.38
C VAL A 39 11.48 -6.88 -5.58
N ALA A 40 11.02 -6.24 -4.50
CA ALA A 40 10.05 -5.15 -4.61
C ALA A 40 10.59 -3.99 -5.45
N LYS A 41 11.86 -3.62 -5.24
CA LYS A 41 12.54 -2.61 -6.04
C LYS A 41 12.63 -3.01 -7.52
N GLU A 42 13.09 -4.22 -7.82
CA GLU A 42 13.20 -4.69 -9.21
C GLU A 42 11.85 -4.75 -9.93
N VAL A 43 10.78 -5.18 -9.25
CA VAL A 43 9.44 -5.27 -9.83
C VAL A 43 8.87 -3.88 -10.09
N ALA A 44 9.09 -2.92 -9.19
CA ALA A 44 8.73 -1.53 -9.39
C ALA A 44 9.55 -0.90 -10.54
N ASP A 45 10.87 -1.12 -10.59
CA ASP A 45 11.76 -0.58 -11.63
C ASP A 45 11.45 -1.17 -13.02
N LYS A 46 10.98 -2.42 -13.08
CA LYS A 46 10.48 -3.07 -14.31
C LYS A 46 9.08 -2.60 -14.74
N GLY A 47 8.48 -1.65 -14.03
CA GLY A 47 7.14 -1.12 -14.35
C GLY A 47 6.02 -2.15 -14.14
N ARG A 48 6.22 -3.13 -13.25
CA ARG A 48 5.22 -4.17 -12.95
C ARG A 48 4.31 -3.83 -11.78
N ILE A 49 4.51 -2.67 -11.15
CA ILE A 49 3.64 -2.17 -10.09
C ILE A 49 2.94 -0.92 -10.58
N LYS A 50 1.63 -0.89 -10.46
CA LYS A 50 0.81 0.29 -10.70
C LYS A 50 0.13 0.70 -9.40
N LEU A 51 0.12 2.00 -9.14
CA LEU A 51 -0.62 2.63 -8.06
C LEU A 51 -1.73 3.47 -8.70
N ASN A 52 -2.98 3.13 -8.39
CA ASN A 52 -4.18 3.73 -8.97
C ASN A 52 -4.15 3.78 -10.52
N GLY A 53 -3.65 2.71 -11.14
CA GLY A 53 -3.50 2.60 -12.60
C GLY A 53 -2.25 3.27 -13.19
N ILE A 54 -1.48 4.03 -12.41
CA ILE A 54 -0.26 4.73 -12.85
C ILE A 54 0.97 3.90 -12.49
N LEU A 55 1.97 3.83 -13.38
CA LEU A 55 3.23 3.13 -13.09
C LEU A 55 3.92 3.74 -11.86
N ALA A 56 4.09 2.94 -10.81
CA ALA A 56 4.67 3.36 -9.56
C ALA A 56 6.14 2.97 -9.47
N LYS A 57 6.97 3.89 -8.98
CA LYS A 57 8.37 3.61 -8.66
C LYS A 57 8.47 3.10 -7.23
N SER A 58 9.59 2.46 -6.88
CA SER A 58 9.86 2.04 -5.50
C SER A 58 9.78 3.20 -4.49
N SER A 59 9.99 4.44 -4.95
CA SER A 59 9.87 5.67 -4.17
C SER A 59 8.48 6.27 -4.10
N SER A 60 7.48 5.71 -4.78
CA SER A 60 6.11 6.23 -4.73
C SER A 60 5.53 6.05 -3.33
N ASP A 61 4.85 7.08 -2.85
CA ASP A 61 4.09 7.02 -1.61
C ASP A 61 2.76 6.31 -1.82
N VAL A 62 2.44 5.43 -0.88
CA VAL A 62 1.19 4.67 -0.80
C VAL A 62 0.35 5.27 0.32
N LYS A 63 -0.93 5.46 0.03
CA LYS A 63 -1.92 6.00 0.96
C LYS A 63 -3.02 4.98 1.24
N TYR A 64 -3.77 5.24 2.32
CA TYR A 64 -4.97 4.49 2.64
C TYR A 64 -5.97 4.57 1.47
N GLN A 65 -6.64 3.47 1.17
CA GLN A 65 -7.53 3.27 0.00
C GLN A 65 -6.86 3.25 -1.39
N ASP A 66 -5.54 3.39 -1.49
CA ASP A 66 -4.89 3.23 -2.80
C ASP A 66 -5.06 1.81 -3.35
N VAL A 67 -5.15 1.72 -4.67
CA VAL A 67 -5.21 0.43 -5.39
C VAL A 67 -3.85 0.13 -5.98
N LEU A 68 -3.28 -1.01 -5.61
CA LEU A 68 -2.00 -1.51 -6.07
C LEU A 68 -2.23 -2.69 -7.01
N THR A 69 -1.83 -2.54 -8.26
CA THR A 69 -1.79 -3.65 -9.22
C THR A 69 -0.37 -4.14 -9.36
N ILE A 70 -0.13 -5.41 -9.07
CA ILE A 70 1.17 -6.06 -9.10
C ILE A 70 1.13 -7.16 -10.14
N THR A 71 1.87 -6.98 -11.21
CA THR A 71 2.05 -7.99 -12.25
C THR A 71 3.21 -8.90 -11.88
N PHE A 72 2.88 -10.10 -11.40
CA PHE A 72 3.80 -11.21 -11.31
C PHE A 72 3.97 -11.86 -12.68
N GLY A 73 5.05 -12.63 -12.89
CA GLY A 73 5.37 -13.22 -14.19
C GLY A 73 4.27 -14.14 -14.76
N ASN A 74 3.46 -14.73 -13.88
CA ASN A 74 2.41 -15.71 -14.21
C ASN A 74 1.01 -15.29 -13.71
N LYS A 75 0.88 -14.13 -13.05
CA LYS A 75 -0.40 -13.64 -12.52
C LYS A 75 -0.38 -12.14 -12.29
N ILE A 76 -1.54 -11.51 -12.35
CA ILE A 76 -1.77 -10.12 -11.97
C ILE A 76 -2.56 -10.13 -10.67
N LEU A 77 -2.04 -9.48 -9.64
CA LEU A 77 -2.69 -9.33 -8.35
C LEU A 77 -3.06 -7.86 -8.16
N GLU A 78 -4.33 -7.60 -7.89
CA GLU A 78 -4.83 -6.27 -7.59
C GLU A 78 -5.29 -6.24 -6.14
N VAL A 79 -4.74 -5.31 -5.36
CA VAL A 79 -5.04 -5.16 -3.94
C VAL A 79 -5.37 -3.71 -3.61
N ARG A 80 -6.30 -3.50 -2.70
CA ARG A 80 -6.60 -2.20 -2.09
C ARG A 80 -5.93 -2.09 -0.74
N VAL A 81 -5.31 -0.96 -0.46
CA VAL A 81 -4.71 -0.67 0.84
C VAL A 81 -5.81 -0.32 1.84
N LEU A 82 -5.94 -1.13 2.88
CA LEU A 82 -6.89 -0.93 3.98
C LEU A 82 -6.24 -0.45 5.27
N ASP A 83 -4.93 -0.56 5.41
CA ASP A 83 -4.24 -0.06 6.59
C ASP A 83 -2.76 0.16 6.29
N ILE A 84 -2.18 1.21 6.87
CA ILE A 84 -0.76 1.53 6.75
C ILE A 84 -0.18 1.67 8.15
N LYS A 85 0.58 0.65 8.56
CA LYS A 85 1.24 0.57 9.86
C LYS A 85 2.74 0.34 9.69
N ASP A 86 3.55 0.91 10.56
CA ASP A 86 5.01 0.78 10.51
C ASP A 86 5.50 -0.62 10.91
N SER A 87 4.74 -1.28 11.78
CA SER A 87 5.03 -2.62 12.29
C SER A 87 3.74 -3.42 12.45
N THR A 88 3.69 -4.61 11.85
CA THR A 88 2.55 -5.52 11.98
C THR A 88 3.00 -6.92 12.37
N LYS A 89 2.20 -7.57 13.23
CA LYS A 89 2.34 -8.99 13.51
C LYS A 89 1.86 -9.78 12.29
N LYS A 90 2.23 -11.06 12.21
CA LYS A 90 1.89 -11.93 11.05
C LYS A 90 0.40 -11.91 10.73
N GLU A 91 -0.43 -11.87 11.76
CA GLU A 91 -1.89 -11.95 11.68
C GLU A 91 -2.54 -10.64 11.23
N ASP A 92 -1.87 -9.51 11.44
CA ASP A 92 -2.37 -8.18 11.07
C ASP A 92 -1.96 -7.79 9.65
N ALA A 93 -0.92 -8.40 9.09
CA ALA A 93 -0.43 -8.10 7.74
C ALA A 93 -1.49 -8.40 6.67
N ASP A 94 -2.24 -9.50 6.82
CA ASP A 94 -3.32 -9.88 5.90
C ASP A 94 -4.53 -8.93 6.00
N LYS A 95 -4.65 -8.14 7.08
CA LYS A 95 -5.70 -7.12 7.25
C LYS A 95 -5.30 -5.75 6.69
N MET A 96 -4.04 -5.57 6.27
CA MET A 96 -3.55 -4.30 5.74
C MET A 96 -3.99 -4.04 4.30
N TYR A 97 -4.41 -5.07 3.59
CA TYR A 97 -4.85 -4.98 2.21
C TYR A 97 -6.03 -5.92 1.96
N GLU A 98 -6.84 -5.55 0.99
CA GLU A 98 -7.92 -6.37 0.45
C GLU A 98 -7.54 -6.79 -0.96
N VAL A 99 -7.65 -8.07 -1.28
CA VAL A 99 -7.46 -8.53 -2.67
C VAL A 99 -8.71 -8.24 -3.45
N LEU A 100 -8.61 -7.34 -4.43
CA LEU A 100 -9.72 -7.00 -5.33
C LEU A 100 -9.83 -7.99 -6.49
N SER A 101 -8.69 -8.43 -7.03
CA SER A 101 -8.66 -9.34 -8.17
C SER A 101 -7.35 -10.14 -8.22
N GLU A 102 -7.44 -11.42 -8.60
CA GLU A 102 -6.28 -12.24 -8.96
C GLU A 102 -6.53 -12.89 -10.32
N THR A 103 -5.81 -12.45 -11.35
CA THR A 103 -5.88 -13.00 -12.70
C THR A 103 -4.63 -13.82 -12.98
N ARG A 104 -4.77 -15.12 -13.23
CA ARG A 104 -3.65 -15.96 -13.67
C ARG A 104 -3.44 -15.79 -15.17
N VAL A 105 -2.22 -15.42 -15.55
CA VAL A 105 -1.82 -15.30 -16.94
C VAL A 105 -1.06 -16.57 -17.28
N ASN A 106 -1.76 -17.51 -17.90
CA ASN A 106 -1.14 -18.72 -18.43
C ASN A 106 -0.53 -18.38 -19.80
N PRO A 107 0.75 -18.67 -20.05
CA PRO A 107 1.37 -18.47 -21.36
C PRO A 107 0.76 -19.37 -22.44
#